data_AF-A0A960FMJ7-F1
#
_entry.id   AF-A0A960FMJ7-F1
#
_cell.length_a   1.000
_cell.length_b   1.000
_cell.length_c   1.000
_cell.angle_alpha   90.00
_cell.angle_beta   90.00
_cell.angle_gamma   90.00
#
_symmetry.space_group_name_H-M   'P 1'
#
loop_
_entity.id
_entity.type
_entity.pdbx_description
1 polymer ?
#
loop_
_entity_poly.entity_id
_entity_poly.type
_entity_poly.pdbx_seq_one_letter_code
_entity_poly.pdbx_strand_id
1 'polypeptide(L)'
;RHVAFGVLSLKEVYEGMTDAELKDRQEFAFEAAVRMRDRFMSQEVWERMGVDVKQIAPMVLADPTRGLFQSMLFSKIVPNCKKLGLLERNDQWLRRRFEDMGVIQFEDWADTGEEYAAFALDAETPTPVAGE
;
A
#
# COMPACT_ATOMS: atom_id res chain seq x y z
N ARG A 1 10.16 2.48 -9.10
CA ARG A 1 9.84 2.95 -10.46
C ARG A 1 8.40 2.63 -10.88
N HIS A 2 7.94 1.36 -10.86
CA HIS A 2 6.55 1.02 -11.24
C HIS A 2 5.46 1.74 -10.42
N VAL A 3 5.60 1.78 -9.09
CA VAL A 3 4.60 2.41 -8.20
C VAL A 3 4.53 3.93 -8.40
N ALA A 4 5.66 4.62 -8.44
CA ALA A 4 5.70 6.08 -8.64
C ALA A 4 5.09 6.51 -9.99
N PHE A 5 5.37 5.77 -11.07
CA PHE A 5 4.73 5.98 -12.37
C PHE A 5 3.21 5.77 -12.30
N GLY A 6 2.77 4.71 -11.62
CA GLY A 6 1.34 4.43 -11.41
C GLY A 6 0.65 5.56 -10.64
N VAL A 7 1.28 6.11 -9.60
CA VAL A 7 0.71 7.21 -8.83
C VAL A 7 0.57 8.47 -9.68
N LEU A 8 1.61 8.85 -10.44
CA LEU A 8 1.56 10.03 -11.29
C LEU A 8 0.50 9.91 -12.40
N SER A 9 0.47 8.78 -13.11
CA SER A 9 -0.48 8.56 -14.20
C SER A 9 -1.93 8.43 -13.74
N LEU A 10 -2.20 7.82 -12.59
CA LEU A 10 -3.56 7.67 -12.08
C LEU A 10 -4.10 8.94 -11.45
N LYS A 11 -3.24 9.80 -10.89
CA LYS A 11 -3.67 11.02 -10.21
C LYS A 11 -4.46 11.94 -11.15
N GLU A 12 -3.91 12.21 -12.34
CA GLU A 12 -4.57 13.05 -13.35
C GLU A 12 -5.92 12.47 -13.79
N VAL A 13 -6.01 11.14 -13.91
CA VAL A 13 -7.26 10.47 -14.29
C VAL A 13 -8.30 10.58 -13.17
N TYR A 14 -7.89 10.35 -11.91
CA TYR A 14 -8.81 10.35 -10.77
C TYR A 14 -9.34 11.74 -10.42
N GLU A 15 -8.57 12.80 -10.70
CA GLU A 15 -9.03 14.19 -10.56
C GLU A 15 -10.25 14.50 -11.45
N GLY A 16 -10.35 13.84 -12.61
CA GLY A 16 -11.49 13.98 -13.54
C GLY A 16 -12.66 13.02 -13.30
N MET A 17 -12.56 12.09 -12.35
CA MET A 17 -13.61 11.08 -12.08
C MET A 17 -14.75 11.62 -11.22
N THR A 18 -15.96 11.13 -11.48
CA THR A 18 -17.12 11.34 -10.60
C THR A 18 -16.96 10.57 -9.28
N ASP A 19 -17.74 10.96 -8.27
CA ASP A 19 -17.77 10.26 -6.97
C ASP A 19 -18.10 8.76 -7.11
N ALA A 20 -19.03 8.42 -8.02
CA ALA A 20 -19.42 7.04 -8.29
C ALA A 20 -18.27 6.22 -8.93
N GLU A 21 -17.59 6.78 -9.93
CA GLU A 21 -16.44 6.09 -10.55
C GLU A 21 -15.28 5.95 -9.57
N LEU A 22 -15.02 6.99 -8.77
CA LEU A 22 -13.98 6.96 -7.75
C LEU A 22 -14.32 5.96 -6.63
N LYS A 23 -15.61 5.78 -6.33
CA LYS A 23 -16.08 4.77 -5.39
C LYS A 23 -15.70 3.37 -5.84
N ASP A 24 -15.89 3.05 -7.11
CA ASP A 24 -15.46 1.76 -7.68
C ASP A 24 -13.93 1.57 -7.54
N ARG A 25 -13.15 2.65 -7.69
CA ARG A 25 -11.69 2.60 -7.48
C ARG A 25 -11.31 2.38 -6.02
N GLN A 26 -12.03 3.01 -5.09
CA GLN A 26 -11.84 2.80 -3.65
C GLN A 26 -12.15 1.35 -3.26
N GLU A 27 -13.26 0.80 -3.73
CA GLU A 27 -13.66 -0.58 -3.46
C GLU A 27 -12.64 -1.57 -4.03
N PHE A 28 -12.24 -1.37 -5.29
CA PHE A 28 -11.20 -2.17 -5.91
C PHE A 28 -9.88 -2.14 -5.12
N ALA A 29 -9.42 -0.94 -4.72
CA ALA A 29 -8.18 -0.78 -3.96
C ALA A 29 -8.26 -1.50 -2.61
N PHE A 30 -9.40 -1.39 -1.91
CA PHE A 30 -9.63 -2.08 -0.65
C PHE A 30 -9.62 -3.60 -0.81
N GLU A 31 -10.36 -4.12 -1.80
CA GLU A 31 -10.39 -5.56 -2.04
C GLU A 31 -9.00 -6.12 -2.41
N ALA A 32 -8.24 -5.39 -3.24
CA ALA A 32 -6.88 -5.78 -3.58
C ALA A 32 -6.00 -5.84 -2.33
N ALA A 33 -6.12 -4.87 -1.42
CA ALA A 33 -5.38 -4.84 -0.17
C ALA A 33 -5.74 -6.03 0.75
N VAL A 34 -7.03 -6.37 0.86
CA VAL A 34 -7.49 -7.56 1.60
C VAL A 34 -6.93 -8.84 0.98
N ARG A 35 -6.99 -9.00 -0.34
CA ARG A 35 -6.45 -10.17 -1.04
C ARG A 35 -4.94 -10.30 -0.86
N MET A 36 -4.19 -9.20 -0.90
CA MET A 36 -2.74 -9.20 -0.64
C MET A 36 -2.41 -9.66 0.79
N ARG A 37 -3.17 -9.18 1.78
CA ARG A 37 -3.05 -9.62 3.18
C ARG A 37 -3.29 -11.12 3.31
N ASP A 38 -4.34 -11.63 2.68
CA ASP A 38 -4.76 -13.03 2.81
C ASP A 38 -3.82 -13.99 2.06
N ARG A 39 -3.23 -13.54 0.94
CA ARG A 39 -2.23 -14.30 0.17
C ARG A 39 -1.03 -14.72 1.02
N PHE A 40 -0.62 -13.89 1.98
CA PHE A 40 0.51 -14.17 2.87
C PHE A 40 0.25 -15.31 3.85
N MET A 41 -1.01 -15.66 4.13
CA MET A 41 -1.32 -16.83 4.96
C MET A 41 -0.93 -18.16 4.31
N SER A 42 -0.57 -18.14 3.01
CA SER A 42 -0.03 -19.29 2.27
C SER A 42 -0.90 -20.53 2.40
N GLN A 43 -2.22 -20.36 2.47
CA GLN A 43 -3.19 -21.44 2.71
C GLN A 43 -2.99 -22.60 1.73
N GLU A 44 -2.80 -22.27 0.44
CA GLU A 44 -2.51 -23.24 -0.61
C GLU A 44 -1.21 -24.05 -0.41
N VAL A 45 -0.22 -23.49 0.29
CA VAL A 45 1.03 -24.20 0.61
C VAL A 45 0.76 -25.20 1.71
N TRP A 46 0.04 -24.80 2.76
CA TRP A 46 -0.35 -25.70 3.85
C TRP A 46 -1.18 -26.87 3.34
N GLU A 47 -2.16 -26.61 2.47
CA GLU A 47 -2.96 -27.65 1.82
C GLU A 47 -2.09 -28.65 1.03
N ARG A 48 -1.15 -28.15 0.22
CA ARG A 48 -0.23 -28.99 -0.55
C ARG A 48 0.73 -29.81 0.32
N MET A 49 1.05 -29.32 1.52
CA MET A 49 1.87 -30.02 2.51
C MET A 49 1.06 -31.00 3.37
N GLY A 50 -0.25 -31.16 3.11
CA GLY A 50 -1.12 -32.08 3.84
C GLY A 50 -1.56 -31.56 5.22
N VAL A 51 -1.45 -30.25 5.46
CA VAL A 51 -1.79 -29.61 6.73
C VAL A 51 -3.18 -28.98 6.65
N ASP A 52 -4.03 -29.22 7.65
CA ASP A 52 -5.36 -28.59 7.72
C ASP A 52 -5.21 -27.09 8.01
N VAL A 53 -5.59 -26.26 7.03
CA VAL A 53 -5.57 -24.79 7.12
C VAL A 53 -6.35 -24.29 8.33
N LYS A 54 -7.44 -24.97 8.74
CA LYS A 54 -8.24 -24.56 9.89
C LYS A 54 -7.49 -24.71 11.22
N GLN A 55 -6.52 -25.61 11.29
CA GLN A 55 -5.69 -25.80 12.48
C GLN A 55 -4.52 -24.79 12.52
N ILE A 56 -4.00 -24.41 11.36
CA ILE A 56 -2.89 -23.45 11.25
C ILE A 56 -3.35 -22.00 11.28
N ALA A 57 -4.54 -21.69 10.76
CA ALA A 57 -5.03 -20.31 10.69
C ALA A 57 -5.02 -19.60 12.06
N PRO A 58 -5.49 -20.20 13.17
CA PRO A 58 -5.38 -19.57 14.49
C PRO A 58 -3.92 -19.29 14.92
N MET A 59 -2.99 -20.18 14.61
CA MET A 59 -1.57 -20.03 14.94
C MET A 59 -0.93 -18.89 14.16
N VAL A 60 -1.20 -18.81 12.86
CA VAL A 60 -0.70 -17.71 11.99
C VAL A 60 -1.36 -16.38 12.37
N LEU A 61 -2.64 -16.38 12.75
CA LEU A 61 -3.33 -15.18 13.19
C LEU A 61 -2.75 -14.62 14.51
N ALA A 62 -2.22 -15.50 15.36
CA ALA A 62 -1.58 -15.16 16.64
C ALA A 62 -0.06 -14.89 16.53
N ASP A 63 0.54 -15.08 15.34
CA ASP A 63 1.97 -14.90 15.14
C ASP A 63 2.37 -13.40 15.27
N PRO A 64 3.29 -13.04 16.17
CA PRO A 64 3.74 -11.65 16.33
C PRO A 64 4.40 -11.07 15.07
N THR A 65 4.97 -11.91 14.21
CA THR A 65 5.57 -11.53 12.93
C THR A 65 4.51 -10.95 11.97
N ARG A 66 3.24 -11.29 12.15
CA ARG A 66 2.12 -10.76 11.36
C ARG A 66 1.99 -9.25 11.44
N GLY A 67 2.24 -8.66 12.61
CA GLY A 67 2.21 -7.21 12.77
C GLY A 67 3.33 -6.52 11.95
N LEU A 68 4.51 -7.15 11.92
CA LEU A 68 5.63 -6.69 11.10
C LEU A 68 5.27 -6.74 9.60
N PHE A 69 4.65 -7.83 9.15
CA PHE A 69 4.22 -7.99 7.76
C PHE A 69 3.11 -7.02 7.36
N GLN A 70 2.10 -6.82 8.20
CA GLN A 70 1.08 -5.79 7.98
C GLN A 70 1.72 -4.41 7.85
N SER A 71 2.70 -4.12 8.69
CA SER A 71 3.45 -2.86 8.62
C SER A 71 4.19 -2.73 7.29
N MET A 72 4.88 -3.77 6.83
CA MET A 72 5.56 -3.75 5.53
C MET A 72 4.59 -3.59 4.35
N LEU A 73 3.47 -4.31 4.32
CA LEU A 73 2.49 -4.24 3.23
C LEU A 73 1.81 -2.87 3.16
N PHE A 74 1.33 -2.37 4.29
CA PHE A 74 0.48 -1.19 4.33
C PHE A 74 1.25 0.12 4.44
N SER A 75 2.52 0.10 4.85
CA SER A 75 3.42 1.27 4.84
C SER A 75 3.57 1.92 3.47
N LYS A 76 3.24 1.21 2.38
CA LYS A 76 3.24 1.76 1.01
C LYS A 76 1.85 1.87 0.40
N ILE A 77 0.91 1.02 0.77
CA ILE A 77 -0.45 1.07 0.21
C ILE A 77 -1.19 2.32 0.69
N VAL A 78 -1.18 2.58 2.02
CA VAL A 78 -1.98 3.65 2.61
C VAL A 78 -1.51 5.04 2.17
N PRO A 79 -0.20 5.40 2.21
CA PRO A 79 0.28 6.68 1.70
C PRO A 79 -0.06 6.92 0.22
N ASN A 80 0.10 5.89 -0.63
CA ASN A 80 -0.18 6.04 -2.05
C ASN A 80 -1.68 6.21 -2.33
N CYS A 81 -2.56 5.53 -1.57
CA CYS A 81 -4.00 5.78 -1.63
C CYS A 81 -4.37 7.21 -1.20
N LYS A 82 -3.70 7.75 -0.17
CA LYS A 82 -3.86 9.14 0.28
C LYS A 82 -3.45 10.12 -0.83
N LYS A 83 -2.27 9.91 -1.43
CA LYS A 83 -1.72 10.74 -2.51
C LYS A 83 -2.58 10.77 -3.77
N LEU A 84 -3.27 9.67 -4.04
CA LEU A 84 -4.25 9.55 -5.13
C LEU A 84 -5.62 10.18 -4.80
N GLY A 85 -5.79 10.77 -3.61
CA GLY A 85 -7.03 11.40 -3.17
C GLY A 85 -8.13 10.40 -2.76
N LEU A 86 -7.81 9.11 -2.68
CA LEU A 86 -8.80 8.06 -2.42
C LEU A 86 -9.27 8.02 -0.96
N LEU A 87 -8.51 8.55 -0.01
CA LEU A 87 -8.89 8.52 1.41
C LEU A 87 -9.91 9.60 1.81
N GLU A 88 -9.94 10.73 1.10
CA GLU A 88 -10.73 11.91 1.50
C GLU A 88 -12.11 11.99 0.83
N ARG A 89 -12.31 11.26 -0.27
CA ARG A 89 -13.54 11.30 -1.07
C ARG A 89 -14.57 10.26 -0.60
N ASN A 90 -15.82 10.42 -1.03
CA ASN A 90 -16.93 9.50 -0.73
C ASN A 90 -17.10 9.24 0.78
N ASP A 91 -17.27 10.31 1.55
CA ASP A 91 -17.42 10.27 3.02
C ASP A 91 -16.30 9.49 3.73
N GLN A 92 -15.08 9.58 3.19
CA GLN A 92 -13.89 8.92 3.71
C GLN A 92 -14.05 7.39 3.82
N TRP A 93 -14.85 6.80 2.93
CA TRP A 93 -15.14 5.36 3.01
C TRP A 93 -13.88 4.51 3.06
N LEU A 94 -12.90 4.77 2.17
CA LEU A 94 -11.68 3.96 2.13
C LEU A 94 -10.84 4.11 3.42
N ARG A 95 -10.74 5.34 3.94
CA ARG A 95 -10.07 5.63 5.21
C ARG A 95 -10.67 4.82 6.36
N ARG A 96 -12.00 4.83 6.52
CA ARG A 96 -12.70 4.05 7.54
C ARG A 96 -12.44 2.55 7.42
N ARG A 97 -12.35 2.03 6.19
CA ARG A 97 -12.04 0.61 5.97
C ARG A 97 -10.59 0.25 6.33
N PHE A 98 -9.65 1.18 6.18
CA PHE A 98 -8.27 1.02 6.67
C PHE A 98 -8.14 1.23 8.19
N GLU A 99 -8.99 2.06 8.79
CA GLU A 99 -9.16 2.15 10.26
C GLU A 99 -9.65 0.82 10.83
N ASP A 100 -10.73 0.24 10.27
CA ASP A 100 -11.26 -1.07 10.66
C ASP A 100 -10.20 -2.18 10.56
N MET A 101 -9.29 -2.05 9.59
CA MET A 101 -8.20 -3.00 9.37
C MET A 101 -7.01 -2.78 10.33
N GLY A 102 -6.95 -1.64 11.03
CA GLY A 102 -5.85 -1.29 11.92
C GLY A 102 -4.55 -0.94 11.19
N VAL A 103 -4.66 -0.36 9.99
CA VAL A 103 -3.50 0.01 9.14
C VAL A 103 -3.46 1.50 8.80
N ILE A 104 -4.44 2.28 9.26
CA ILE A 104 -4.51 3.72 8.93
C ILE A 104 -3.30 4.52 9.44
N GLN A 105 -2.63 4.07 10.50
CA GLN A 105 -1.47 4.73 11.10
C GLN A 105 -0.30 4.96 10.12
N PHE A 106 -0.31 4.28 8.98
CA PHE A 106 0.69 4.45 7.93
C PHE A 106 0.39 5.61 6.99
N GLU A 107 -0.74 6.32 7.12
CA GLU A 107 -1.18 7.31 6.13
C GLU A 107 -0.23 8.50 5.93
N ASP A 108 0.57 8.83 6.94
CA ASP A 108 1.53 9.94 6.95
C ASP A 108 2.99 9.46 6.74
N TRP A 109 3.18 8.18 6.43
CA TRP A 109 4.51 7.66 6.14
C TRP A 109 4.96 8.06 4.73
N ALA A 110 6.28 8.11 4.54
CA ALA A 110 6.88 8.48 3.26
C ALA A 110 6.32 7.62 2.11
N ASP A 111 5.66 8.30 1.17
CA ASP A 111 5.13 7.67 -0.03
C ASP A 111 6.25 7.34 -1.03
N THR A 112 5.96 6.50 -2.03
CA THR A 112 6.98 6.04 -2.97
C THR A 112 7.50 7.14 -3.92
N GLY A 113 6.75 8.22 -4.08
CA GLY A 113 7.17 9.41 -4.83
C GLY A 113 8.11 10.31 -4.02
N GLU A 114 7.89 10.45 -2.71
CA GLU A 114 8.80 11.18 -1.81
C GLU A 114 10.14 10.48 -1.67
N GLU A 115 10.15 9.15 -1.57
CA GLU A 115 11.40 8.37 -1.61
C GLU A 115 12.18 8.62 -2.91
N TYR A 116 11.48 8.65 -4.06
CA TYR A 116 12.15 8.91 -5.34
C TYR A 116 12.69 10.34 -5.43
N ALA A 117 11.94 11.33 -4.94
CA ALA A 117 12.41 12.71 -4.89
C ALA A 117 13.66 12.85 -3.99
N ALA A 118 13.67 12.17 -2.83
CA ALA A 118 14.84 12.14 -1.94
C ALA A 118 16.06 11.50 -2.63
N PHE A 119 15.89 10.36 -3.30
CA PHE A 119 16.98 9.71 -4.04
C PHE A 119 17.45 10.50 -5.28
N ALA A 120 16.57 11.30 -5.89
CA ALA A 120 16.92 12.15 -7.03
C ALA A 120 17.69 13.41 -6.60
N LEU A 121 17.37 13.98 -5.43
CA LEU A 121 18.07 15.13 -4.87
C LEU A 121 19.52 14.79 -4.47
N ASP A 122 19.78 13.57 -4.01
CA ASP A 122 21.14 13.09 -3.69
C ASP A 122 22.00 12.79 -4.95
N ALA A 123 21.42 12.80 -6.15
CA ALA A 123 22.13 12.54 -7.40
C ALA A 123 22.72 13.80 -8.06
N GLU A 124 22.35 15.01 -7.61
CA GLU A 124 22.83 16.27 -8.17
C GLU A 124 23.84 16.96 -7.22
N THR A 125 25.06 16.44 -7.14
CA THR A 125 26.27 17.28 -6.96
C THR A 125 27.56 16.51 -7.26
N PRO A 126 27.97 16.40 -8.54
CA PRO A 126 29.39 16.20 -8.83
C PRO A 126 30.09 17.55 -8.66
N THR A 127 30.81 17.72 -7.55
CA THR A 127 31.75 18.82 -7.37
C THR A 127 32.80 18.74 -8.49
N PRO A 128 32.95 19.76 -9.36
CA PRO A 128 34.00 19.72 -10.37
C PRO A 128 35.35 19.84 -9.64
N VAL A 129 36.13 18.75 -9.64
CA VAL A 129 37.52 18.80 -9.22
C VAL A 129 38.28 19.49 -10.36
N ALA A 130 38.59 20.78 -10.17
CA ALA A 130 39.54 21.49 -11.01
C ALA A 130 40.94 20.89 -10.76
N GLY A 131 41.52 20.28 -11.79
CA GLY A 131 42.89 19.77 -11.77
C GLY A 131 43.78 20.63 -12.68
N GLU A 132 44.79 21.24 -12.07
CA GLU A 132 45.98 21.85 -12.69
C GLU A 132 46.92 20.79 -13.28
#